data_AF-A0A933BTU7-F1
#
_entry.id   AF-A0A933BTU7-F1
#
_cell.length_a   1.000
_cell.length_b   1.000
_cell.length_c   1.000
_cell.angle_alpha   90.00
_cell.angle_beta   90.00
_cell.angle_gamma   90.00
#
_symmetry.space_group_name_H-M   'P 1'
#
loop_
_entity.id
_entity.type
_entity.pdbx_description
1 polymer ?
#
loop_
_entity_poly.entity_id
_entity_poly.type
_entity_poly.pdbx_seq_one_letter_code
_entity_poly.pdbx_strand_id
1 'polypeptide(L)'
;MAGLNLTFEDGLMDLAVRRGAQLLWGIEVKEQPAQLDRLLAELGSHGSGVDLKAPDRGNDPLRKAKYLVRHRPEFFSGVAIGVQRDFRALYPGPKAFNLVEAGPPLDSPPEPPRP
;
A
#
# COMPACT_ATOMS: atom_id res chain seq x y z
N MET A 1 -18.95 -13.38 14.39
CA MET A 1 -18.43 -12.41 13.41
C MET A 1 -16.97 -12.15 13.74
N ALA A 2 -16.05 -12.29 12.79
CA ALA A 2 -14.67 -11.88 13.01
C ALA A 2 -14.59 -10.35 12.90
N GLY A 3 -14.19 -9.67 13.98
CA GLY A 3 -13.97 -8.23 14.00
C GLY A 3 -12.78 -7.80 13.13
N LEU A 4 -12.59 -6.49 13.00
CA LEU A 4 -11.39 -5.91 12.39
C LEU A 4 -10.33 -5.69 13.47
N ASN A 5 -9.09 -6.04 13.15
CA ASN A 5 -7.92 -5.80 14.00
C ASN A 5 -6.99 -4.81 13.31
N LEU A 6 -6.56 -3.79 14.05
CA LEU A 6 -5.45 -2.93 13.66
C LEU A 6 -4.17 -3.42 14.34
N THR A 7 -3.12 -3.64 13.55
CA THR A 7 -1.80 -4.05 14.05
C THR A 7 -0.76 -3.01 13.65
N PHE A 8 0.16 -2.75 14.58
CA PHE A 8 1.36 -1.93 14.37
C PHE A 8 2.54 -2.86 14.07
N GLU A 9 3.42 -2.43 13.17
CA GLU A 9 4.63 -3.17 12.77
C GLU A 9 4.34 -4.61 12.32
N ASP A 10 3.40 -4.78 11.38
CA ASP A 10 3.01 -6.09 10.84
C ASP A 10 4.00 -6.59 9.77
N GLY A 11 5.15 -7.04 10.27
CA GLY A 11 6.23 -7.60 9.47
C GLY A 11 6.94 -6.55 8.62
N LEU A 12 6.39 -6.26 7.44
CA LEU A 12 6.92 -5.27 6.51
C LEU A 12 5.97 -4.09 6.32
N MET A 13 4.90 -3.94 7.09
CA MET A 13 4.04 -2.74 7.05
C MET A 13 4.05 -2.05 8.41
N ASP A 14 4.02 -0.73 8.41
CA ASP A 14 3.98 0.05 9.65
C ASP A 14 2.64 -0.13 10.36
N LEU A 15 1.56 -0.22 9.57
CA LEU A 15 0.20 -0.45 10.03
C LEU A 15 -0.50 -1.46 9.11
N ALA A 16 -1.37 -2.29 9.69
CA ALA A 16 -2.16 -3.25 8.94
C ALA A 16 -3.56 -3.44 9.53
N VAL A 17 -4.57 -3.48 8.65
CA VAL A 17 -5.95 -3.83 9.02
C VAL A 17 -6.22 -5.25 8.57
N ARG A 18 -6.64 -6.09 9.52
CA ARG A 18 -6.88 -7.52 9.30
C ARG A 18 -8.29 -7.94 9.68
N ARG A 19 -8.79 -8.97 9.01
CA ARG A 19 -9.98 -9.74 9.41
C ARG A 19 -9.56 -11.19 9.62
N GLY A 20 -9.46 -11.61 10.87
CA GLY A 20 -8.79 -12.88 11.20
C GLY A 20 -7.35 -12.88 10.68
N ALA A 21 -6.97 -13.91 9.91
CA ALA A 21 -5.63 -14.01 9.31
C ALA A 21 -5.48 -13.23 7.99
N GLN A 22 -6.57 -12.73 7.41
CA GLN A 22 -6.54 -12.02 6.13
C GLN A 22 -6.08 -10.57 6.34
N LEU A 23 -5.07 -10.15 5.57
CA LEU A 23 -4.72 -8.74 5.45
C LEU A 23 -5.68 -8.05 4.47
N LEU A 24 -6.37 -7.01 4.93
CA LEU A 24 -7.28 -6.22 4.12
C LEU A 24 -6.60 -4.94 3.61
N TRP A 25 -5.85 -4.27 4.47
CA TRP A 25 -5.21 -2.98 4.17
C TRP A 25 -3.79 -2.94 4.74
N GLY A 26 -2.79 -2.70 3.90
CA GLY A 26 -1.43 -2.37 4.34
C GLY A 26 -1.20 -0.86 4.29
N ILE A 27 -0.67 -0.26 5.35
CA ILE A 27 -0.47 1.18 5.44
C ILE A 27 1.00 1.43 5.78
N GLU A 28 1.66 2.21 4.93
CA GLU A 28 3.04 2.66 5.13
C GLU A 28 3.06 4.11 5.56
N VAL A 29 3.89 4.42 6.56
CA VAL A 29 4.08 5.76 7.11
C VAL A 29 5.50 6.23 6.82
N LYS A 30 5.62 7.44 6.29
CA LYS A 30 6.89 8.15 6.11
C LYS A 30 6.85 9.49 6.84
N GLU A 31 8.01 10.01 7.19
CA GLU A 31 8.09 11.34 7.81
C GLU A 31 7.87 12.43 6.76
N GLN A 32 8.42 12.25 5.56
CA GLN A 32 8.44 13.27 4.51
C GLN A 32 7.65 12.83 3.27
N PRO A 33 6.85 13.72 2.65
CA PRO A 33 6.15 13.44 1.39
C PRO A 33 7.08 12.91 0.28
N ALA A 34 8.29 13.46 0.16
CA ALA A 34 9.27 13.02 -0.84
C ALA A 34 9.69 11.55 -0.68
N GLN A 35 9.74 11.03 0.56
CA GLN A 35 10.03 9.62 0.81
C GLN A 35 8.86 8.74 0.37
N LEU A 36 7.63 9.20 0.57
CA LEU A 36 6.43 8.51 0.14
C LEU A 36 6.34 8.48 -1.39
N ASP A 37 6.53 9.61 -2.07
CA ASP A 37 6.50 9.70 -3.53
C ASP A 37 7.54 8.77 -4.16
N ARG A 38 8.75 8.73 -3.59
CA ARG A 38 9.81 7.82 -4.01
C ARG A 38 9.40 6.36 -3.84
N LEU A 39 8.84 5.99 -2.68
CA LEU A 39 8.37 4.62 -2.44
C LEU A 39 7.29 4.22 -3.45
N LEU A 40 6.31 5.08 -3.71
CA LEU A 40 5.20 4.79 -4.64
C LEU A 40 5.70 4.62 -6.07
N ALA A 41 6.62 5.48 -6.52
CA ALA A 41 7.24 5.36 -7.83
C ALA A 41 8.02 4.03 -7.98
N GLU A 42 8.85 3.68 -6.98
CA GLU A 42 9.63 2.45 -6.99
C GLU A 42 8.74 1.20 -6.87
N LEU A 43 7.66 1.24 -6.08
CA LEU A 43 6.64 0.19 -6.04
C LEU A 43 5.98 -0.03 -7.40
N GLY A 44 5.60 1.05 -8.08
CA GLY A 44 5.04 0.97 -9.44
C GLY A 44 5.99 0.29 -10.41
N SER A 45 7.30 0.57 -10.32
CA SER A 45 8.32 -0.05 -11.16
C SER A 45 8.46 -1.57 -10.94
N HIS A 46 8.18 -2.06 -9.73
CA HIS A 46 8.21 -3.47 -9.39
C HIS A 46 6.90 -4.22 -9.71
N GLY A 47 5.78 -3.50 -9.84
CA GLY A 47 4.44 -4.07 -9.90
C GLY A 47 4.17 -5.01 -11.08
N SER A 48 4.88 -4.85 -12.20
CA SER A 48 4.68 -5.65 -13.42
C SER A 48 5.22 -7.08 -13.32
N GLY A 49 6.12 -7.37 -12.37
CA GLY A 49 6.77 -8.67 -12.25
C GLY A 49 7.71 -8.73 -11.06
N VAL A 50 7.15 -8.90 -9.86
CA VAL A 50 7.91 -8.93 -8.61
C VAL A 50 8.75 -10.21 -8.54
N ASP A 51 10.07 -10.04 -8.49
CA ASP A 51 10.99 -11.15 -8.23
C ASP A 51 10.99 -11.50 -6.73
N LEU A 52 10.25 -12.55 -6.39
CA LEU A 52 10.16 -13.06 -5.02
C LEU A 52 11.47 -13.68 -4.50
N LYS A 53 12.43 -13.99 -5.38
CA LYS A 53 13.71 -14.64 -5.05
C LYS A 53 14.90 -13.69 -5.03
N ALA A 54 14.78 -12.52 -5.65
CA ALA A 54 15.84 -11.49 -5.61
C ALA A 54 16.22 -11.17 -4.15
N PRO A 55 17.50 -11.04 -3.80
CA PRO A 55 17.87 -10.59 -2.46
C PRO A 55 17.49 -9.11 -2.29
N ASP A 56 16.85 -8.77 -1.16
CA ASP A 56 16.36 -7.40 -0.93
C ASP A 56 17.48 -6.39 -0.69
N ARG A 57 18.57 -6.77 0.01
CA ARG A 57 19.76 -5.91 0.27
C ARG A 57 19.42 -4.49 0.76
N GLY A 58 18.35 -4.33 1.56
CA GLY A 58 17.90 -3.03 2.05
C GLY A 58 17.02 -2.24 1.08
N ASN A 59 16.65 -2.80 -0.07
CA ASN A 59 15.67 -2.23 -0.99
C ASN A 59 14.28 -2.32 -0.35
N ASP A 60 13.88 -1.22 0.29
CA ASP A 60 12.59 -1.13 0.96
C ASP A 60 11.42 -1.33 -0.02
N PRO A 61 11.36 -0.65 -1.19
CA PRO A 61 10.27 -0.87 -2.14
C PRO A 61 10.13 -2.31 -2.64
N LEU A 62 11.23 -3.02 -2.89
CA LEU A 62 11.19 -4.44 -3.27
C LEU A 62 10.60 -5.32 -2.16
N ARG A 63 10.96 -5.06 -0.89
CA ARG A 63 10.38 -5.78 0.27
C ARG A 63 8.87 -5.56 0.33
N LYS A 64 8.42 -4.31 0.18
CA LYS A 64 7.00 -3.96 0.17
C LYS A 64 6.27 -4.59 -1.03
N ALA A 65 6.86 -4.57 -2.23
CA ALA A 65 6.31 -5.22 -3.42
C ALA A 65 6.10 -6.73 -3.21
N LYS A 66 7.08 -7.42 -2.63
CA LYS A 66 6.97 -8.84 -2.27
C LYS A 66 5.88 -9.08 -1.24
N TYR A 67 5.76 -8.19 -0.25
CA TYR A 67 4.72 -8.27 0.77
C TYR A 67 3.32 -8.17 0.15
N LEU A 68 3.09 -7.18 -0.74
CA LEU A 68 1.82 -7.00 -1.45
C LEU A 68 1.47 -8.24 -2.27
N VAL A 69 2.41 -8.80 -3.04
CA VAL A 69 2.16 -10.00 -3.84
C VAL A 69 1.86 -11.25 -2.98
N ARG A 70 2.50 -11.38 -1.82
CA ARG A 70 2.30 -12.52 -0.91
C ARG A 70 0.97 -12.47 -0.17
N HIS A 71 0.62 -11.31 0.36
CA HIS A 71 -0.55 -11.16 1.24
C HIS A 71 -1.79 -10.67 0.50
N ARG A 72 -1.61 -10.09 -0.69
CA ARG A 72 -2.66 -9.59 -1.58
C ARG A 72 -3.74 -8.77 -0.87
N PRO A 73 -3.39 -7.74 -0.07
CA PRO A 73 -4.38 -6.85 0.53
C PRO A 73 -5.24 -6.19 -0.55
N GLU A 74 -6.50 -5.87 -0.22
CA GLU A 74 -7.39 -5.13 -1.13
C GLU A 74 -6.98 -3.66 -1.24
N PHE A 75 -6.47 -3.09 -0.16
CA PHE A 75 -6.08 -1.68 -0.08
C PHE A 75 -4.63 -1.51 0.35
N PHE A 76 -4.02 -0.43 -0.14
CA PHE A 76 -2.72 0.05 0.29
C PHE A 76 -2.79 1.56 0.50
N SER A 77 -2.23 2.06 1.59
CA SER A 77 -2.07 3.50 1.78
C SER A 77 -0.63 3.87 2.04
N GLY A 78 -0.26 5.02 1.49
CA GLY A 78 0.94 5.74 1.88
C GLY A 78 0.56 7.02 2.62
N VAL A 79 1.12 7.20 3.80
CA VAL A 79 0.89 8.37 4.65
C VAL A 79 2.21 9.05 4.93
N ALA A 80 2.25 10.37 4.85
CA ALA A 80 3.31 11.18 5.44
C ALA A 80 2.73 12.45 6.06
N ILE A 81 3.57 13.25 6.73
CA ILE A 81 3.12 14.49 7.35
C ILE A 81 2.46 15.39 6.29
N GLY A 82 1.17 15.68 6.47
CA GLY A 82 0.38 16.54 5.58
C GLY A 82 -0.06 15.89 4.25
N VAL A 83 0.16 14.58 4.05
CA VAL A 83 -0.22 13.89 2.81
C VAL A 83 -0.70 12.46 3.07
N GLN A 84 -1.76 12.09 2.35
CA GLN A 84 -2.27 10.73 2.30
C GLN A 84 -2.54 10.36 0.85
N ARG A 85 -2.24 9.11 0.50
CA ARG A 85 -2.53 8.50 -0.80
C ARG A 85 -3.08 7.11 -0.55
N ASP A 86 -4.33 6.90 -0.95
CA ASP A 86 -5.02 5.63 -0.80
C ASP A 86 -5.15 4.95 -2.16
N PHE A 87 -4.94 3.63 -2.16
CA PHE A 87 -4.94 2.83 -3.38
C PHE A 87 -5.77 1.58 -3.18
N ARG A 88 -6.49 1.19 -4.23
CA ARG A 88 -6.92 -0.19 -4.42
C ARG A 88 -5.79 -0.98 -5.08
N ALA A 89 -5.44 -2.11 -4.48
CA ALA A 89 -4.45 -3.01 -5.05
C ALA A 89 -5.13 -4.07 -5.92
N LEU A 90 -4.79 -4.06 -7.22
CA LEU A 90 -5.24 -5.05 -8.19
C LEU A 90 -4.09 -6.01 -8.46
N TYR A 91 -4.38 -7.29 -8.70
CA TYR A 91 -3.36 -8.31 -8.87
C TYR A 91 -3.58 -9.11 -10.16
N PRO A 92 -3.13 -8.59 -11.32
CA PRO A 92 -3.39 -9.21 -12.63
C PRO A 92 -2.68 -10.55 -12.82
N GLY A 93 -1.77 -10.92 -11.91
CA GLY A 93 -1.08 -12.21 -11.93
C GLY A 93 -0.59 -12.65 -10.55
N PRO A 94 0.04 -13.83 -10.46
CA PRO A 94 0.54 -14.36 -9.19
C PRO A 94 1.76 -13.61 -8.65
N LYS A 95 2.44 -12.81 -9.49
CA LYS A 95 3.63 -12.02 -9.12
C LYS A 95 3.53 -10.56 -9.57
N ALA A 96 2.31 -10.08 -9.77
CA ALA A 96 2.09 -8.73 -10.27
C ALA A 96 1.00 -8.04 -9.46
N PHE A 97 1.14 -6.72 -9.31
CA PHE A 97 0.13 -5.86 -8.74
C PHE A 97 0.14 -4.49 -9.42
N ASN A 98 -1.00 -3.82 -9.39
CA ASN A 98 -1.16 -2.42 -9.76
C ASN A 98 -1.83 -1.69 -8.60
N LEU A 99 -1.33 -0.50 -8.28
CA LEU A 99 -2.00 0.42 -7.35
C LEU A 99 -2.82 1.40 -8.19
N VAL A 100 -4.13 1.38 -7.99
CA VAL A 100 -5.04 2.34 -8.61
C VAL A 100 -5.47 3.27 -7.50
N GLU A 101 -5.33 4.60 -7.69
CA GLU A 101 -5.81 5.56 -6.71
C GLU A 101 -7.25 5.23 -6.35
N ALA A 102 -7.48 4.96 -5.06
CA ALA A 102 -8.82 4.94 -4.55
C ALA A 102 -9.31 6.37 -4.71
N GLY A 103 -10.44 6.55 -5.42
CA GLY A 103 -11.09 7.85 -5.47
C GLY A 103 -11.32 8.39 -4.06
N PRO A 104 -11.68 9.67 -3.92
CA PRO A 104 -12.00 10.21 -2.60
C PRO A 104 -12.99 9.28 -1.89
N PRO A 105 -12.90 9.13 -0.55
CA PRO A 105 -13.94 8.46 0.23
C PRO A 105 -15.30 8.94 -0.27
N LEU A 106 -16.27 8.03 -0.44
CA LEU A 106 -17.63 8.39 -0.92
C LEU A 106 -18.29 9.51 -0.11
N ASP A 107 -17.76 9.78 1.10
CA ASP A 107 -18.23 10.81 2.03
C ASP A 107 -17.40 12.11 2.00
N SER A 108 -16.45 12.26 1.07
CA SER A 108 -15.74 13.52 0.89
C SER A 108 -16.69 14.56 0.32
N PRO A 109 -16.80 15.75 0.92
CA PRO A 109 -17.59 16.81 0.32
C PRO A 109 -17.04 17.11 -1.09
N PRO A 110 -17.93 17.37 -2.08
CA PRO A 110 -17.47 17.68 -3.43
C PRO A 110 -16.51 18.87 -3.38
N GLU A 111 -15.42 18.76 -4.15
CA GLU A 111 -14.43 19.82 -4.26
C GLU A 111 -15.13 21.13 -4.68
N PRO A 112 -14.89 22.26 -3.99
CA PRO A 112 -15.50 23.52 -4.39
C PRO A 112 -15.05 23.87 -5.82
N PRO A 113 -15.93 24.48 -6.64
CA PRO A 113 -15.56 24.88 -7.99
C PRO A 113 -14.35 25.82 -7.93
N ARG A 114 -13.34 25.53 -8.77
CA ARG A 114 -12.20 26.42 -8.93
C ARG A 114 -12.64 27.75 -9.57
N PRO A 115 -12.04 28.89 -9.16
CA PRO A 115 -12.40 30.22 -9.65
C PRO A 115 -12.13 30.41 -11.15
#